data_AF-A0A932IFF8-F1
#
_entry.id   AF-A0A932IFF8-F1
#
_cell.length_a   1.000
_cell.length_b   1.000
_cell.length_c   1.000
_cell.angle_alpha   90.00
_cell.angle_beta   90.00
_cell.angle_gamma   90.00
#
_symmetry.space_group_name_H-M   'P 1'
#
loop_
_entity.id
_entity.type
_entity.pdbx_description
1 polymer ?
#
loop_
_entity_poly.entity_id
_entity_poly.type
_entity_poly.pdbx_seq_one_letter_code
_entity_poly.pdbx_strand_id
1 'polypeptide(L)'
;MRFILFVLLLATAGLAHAADTLVTKGADGKIGPGAAKSWKVTGGTVTFALAAGADGPAIAQFLTARLANAQVKLEGGALVISGIPAEALLDQLSAMSLSGGGDPLADLAGMGGAAVAMDTPEGGGSIRAAKPNTTAFATHIKDHDAGERIEVEVIEAKRGTFPEVTLKLKVRRVAKSGPLKKKLKSGQVIEAAVLFHGSQAGIDLWAGQNQRNLAAFYVSSGDRITVHPVAREGDAIAIDWIERK
;
A
#
# COMPACT_ATOMS: atom_id res chain seq x y z
N MET A 1 -2.08 -45.94 -44.65
CA MET A 1 -0.84 -45.18 -44.41
C MET A 1 -1.21 -43.74 -44.08
N ARG A 2 -0.96 -43.27 -42.85
CA ARG A 2 -1.27 -41.90 -42.43
C ARG A 2 0.01 -41.06 -42.51
N PHE A 3 0.02 -40.06 -43.39
CA PHE A 3 1.09 -39.08 -43.50
C PHE A 3 1.00 -38.10 -42.32
N ILE A 4 2.00 -38.13 -41.44
CA ILE A 4 2.19 -37.14 -40.38
C ILE A 4 2.98 -35.99 -41.01
N LEU A 5 2.29 -34.86 -41.21
CA LEU A 5 2.88 -33.61 -41.68
C LEU A 5 3.67 -32.98 -40.53
N PHE A 6 5.00 -33.05 -40.62
CA PHE A 6 5.93 -32.37 -39.72
C PHE A 6 6.02 -30.90 -40.15
N VAL A 7 5.29 -30.02 -39.46
CA VAL A 7 5.44 -28.57 -39.64
C VAL A 7 6.71 -28.16 -38.90
N LEU A 8 7.77 -27.92 -39.66
CA LEU A 8 9.03 -27.36 -39.20
C LEU A 8 8.80 -25.87 -38.89
N LEU A 9 8.51 -25.57 -37.63
CA LEU A 9 8.40 -24.19 -37.14
C LEU A 9 9.81 -23.59 -37.09
N LEU A 10 10.09 -22.65 -38.00
CA LEU A 10 11.31 -21.84 -37.96
C LEU A 10 11.37 -21.09 -36.63
N ALA A 11 12.26 -21.54 -35.74
CA ALA A 11 12.61 -20.81 -34.54
C ALA A 11 13.43 -19.59 -34.94
N THR A 12 12.76 -18.47 -35.18
CA THR A 12 13.41 -17.16 -35.14
C THR A 12 13.98 -16.97 -33.74
N ALA A 13 15.28 -17.16 -33.60
CA ALA A 13 16.05 -16.73 -32.43
C ALA A 13 16.09 -15.19 -32.45
N GLY A 14 14.96 -14.57 -32.12
CA GLY A 14 14.97 -13.21 -31.64
C GLY A 14 15.80 -13.22 -30.35
N LEU A 15 16.85 -12.40 -30.31
CA LEU A 15 17.50 -12.02 -29.07
C LEU A 15 16.40 -11.48 -28.15
N ALA A 16 15.86 -12.34 -27.31
CA ALA A 16 14.89 -11.98 -26.31
C ALA A 16 15.61 -11.01 -25.37
N HIS A 17 15.38 -9.71 -25.56
CA HIS A 17 15.45 -8.81 -24.43
C HIS A 17 14.63 -9.49 -23.34
N ALA A 18 15.32 -9.92 -22.28
CA ALA A 18 14.69 -10.52 -21.12
C ALA A 18 13.55 -9.57 -20.77
N ALA A 19 12.32 -10.04 -20.93
CA ALA A 19 11.17 -9.21 -20.68
C ALA A 19 11.32 -8.69 -19.26
N ASP A 20 11.07 -7.40 -19.10
CA ASP A 20 11.35 -6.72 -17.85
C ASP A 20 10.51 -7.28 -16.70
N THR A 21 9.44 -8.03 -16.97
CA THR A 21 8.56 -8.61 -15.97
C THR A 21 8.58 -10.14 -16.02
N LEU A 22 8.19 -10.81 -14.93
CA LEU A 22 8.13 -12.27 -14.90
C LEU A 22 7.07 -12.81 -15.86
N VAL A 23 5.92 -12.14 -15.93
CA VAL A 23 4.85 -12.35 -16.90
C VAL A 23 4.43 -10.99 -17.47
N THR A 24 3.87 -10.92 -18.66
CA THR A 24 3.41 -9.66 -19.27
C THR A 24 1.89 -9.60 -19.29
N LYS A 25 1.30 -8.41 -19.21
CA LYS A 25 -0.15 -8.23 -19.42
C LYS A 25 -0.38 -7.52 -20.75
N GLY A 26 -1.03 -8.21 -21.68
CA GLY A 26 -1.37 -7.67 -22.99
C GLY A 26 -2.46 -6.60 -22.92
N ALA A 27 -2.62 -5.84 -24.00
CA ALA A 27 -3.69 -4.84 -24.12
C ALA A 27 -5.11 -5.45 -24.04
N ASP A 28 -5.24 -6.75 -24.32
CA ASP A 28 -6.48 -7.52 -24.15
C ASP A 28 -6.70 -8.02 -22.72
N GLY A 29 -5.84 -7.61 -21.78
CA GLY A 29 -5.88 -8.00 -20.37
C GLY A 29 -5.37 -9.42 -20.10
N LYS A 30 -4.93 -10.16 -21.13
CA LYS A 30 -4.42 -11.52 -20.95
C LYS A 30 -2.98 -11.52 -20.47
N ILE A 31 -2.67 -12.48 -19.61
CA ILE A 31 -1.32 -12.70 -19.12
C ILE A 31 -0.54 -13.53 -20.14
N GLY A 32 0.55 -12.96 -20.65
CA GLY A 32 1.48 -13.55 -21.60
C GLY A 32 2.85 -13.84 -20.97
N PRO A 33 3.75 -14.51 -21.73
CA PRO A 33 5.08 -14.85 -21.25
C PRO A 33 5.94 -13.59 -21.03
N GLY A 34 6.81 -13.67 -20.03
CA GLY A 34 7.84 -12.67 -19.72
C GLY A 34 9.18 -13.37 -19.53
N ALA A 35 9.86 -13.13 -18.41
CA ALA A 35 11.00 -13.95 -17.99
C ALA A 35 10.59 -15.41 -17.68
N ALA A 36 9.31 -15.67 -17.38
CA ALA A 36 8.72 -17.00 -17.37
C ALA A 36 8.11 -17.34 -18.74
N LYS A 37 8.48 -18.51 -19.28
CA LYS A 37 7.95 -19.05 -20.55
C LYS A 37 6.55 -19.64 -20.39
N SER A 38 6.29 -20.25 -19.24
CA SER A 38 5.00 -20.86 -18.93
C SER A 38 4.83 -20.97 -17.42
N TRP A 39 3.59 -21.17 -16.98
CA TRP A 39 3.28 -21.42 -15.57
C TRP A 39 2.14 -22.41 -15.43
N LYS A 40 2.07 -23.05 -14.26
CA LYS A 40 1.01 -23.98 -13.89
C LYS A 40 0.48 -23.63 -12.50
N VAL A 41 -0.84 -23.58 -12.37
CA VAL A 41 -1.51 -23.36 -11.08
C VAL A 41 -1.99 -24.72 -10.56
N THR A 42 -1.60 -25.09 -9.34
CA THR A 42 -2.02 -26.33 -8.67
C THR A 42 -2.26 -26.05 -7.19
N GLY A 43 -3.50 -26.18 -6.71
CA GLY A 43 -3.81 -26.13 -5.28
C GLY A 43 -3.33 -24.88 -4.54
N GLY A 44 -3.43 -23.70 -5.16
CA GLY A 44 -2.97 -22.43 -4.58
C GLY A 44 -1.46 -22.17 -4.69
N THR A 45 -0.74 -23.01 -5.43
CA THR A 45 0.67 -22.82 -5.79
C THR A 45 0.79 -22.54 -7.28
N VAL A 46 1.66 -21.60 -7.65
CA VAL A 46 1.99 -21.28 -9.04
C VAL A 46 3.45 -21.63 -9.30
N THR A 47 3.68 -22.49 -10.29
CA THR A 47 5.02 -22.93 -10.71
C THR A 47 5.34 -22.33 -12.07
N PHE A 48 6.39 -21.51 -12.14
CA PHE A 48 6.87 -20.84 -13.34
C PHE A 48 8.09 -21.55 -13.93
N ALA A 49 8.05 -21.87 -15.22
CA ALA A 49 9.21 -22.31 -15.97
C ALA A 49 9.95 -21.08 -16.53
N LEU A 50 11.16 -20.83 -16.04
CA LEU A 50 11.94 -19.66 -16.45
C LEU A 50 12.53 -19.82 -17.85
N ALA A 51 12.76 -18.69 -18.52
CA ALA A 51 13.46 -18.66 -19.80
C ALA A 51 14.93 -19.09 -19.65
N ALA A 52 15.51 -19.58 -20.74
CA ALA A 52 16.92 -19.95 -20.74
C ALA A 52 17.78 -18.69 -20.58
N GLY A 53 18.72 -18.71 -19.63
CA GLY A 53 19.55 -17.56 -19.29
C GLY A 53 18.96 -16.62 -18.22
N ALA A 54 17.75 -16.88 -17.72
CA ALA A 54 17.22 -16.15 -16.57
C ALA A 54 17.93 -16.58 -15.27
N ASP A 55 18.33 -15.61 -14.45
CA ASP A 55 18.93 -15.86 -13.14
C ASP A 55 17.83 -16.18 -12.12
N GLY A 56 17.46 -17.46 -12.05
CA GLY A 56 16.44 -17.97 -11.13
C GLY A 56 16.68 -17.59 -9.67
N PRO A 57 17.91 -17.76 -9.12
CA PRO A 57 18.26 -17.29 -7.77
C PRO A 57 18.02 -15.79 -7.55
N ALA A 58 18.50 -14.92 -8.46
CA ALA A 58 18.30 -13.48 -8.33
C ALA A 58 16.81 -13.09 -8.39
N ILE A 59 16.05 -13.70 -9.31
CA ILE A 59 14.60 -13.51 -9.42
C ILE A 59 13.89 -13.98 -8.14
N ALA A 60 14.25 -15.13 -7.60
CA ALA A 60 13.66 -15.64 -6.37
C ALA A 60 13.91 -14.71 -5.17
N GLN A 61 15.14 -14.20 -5.04
CA GLN A 61 15.50 -13.25 -3.99
C GLN A 61 14.72 -11.93 -4.13
N PHE A 62 14.65 -11.39 -5.34
CA PHE A 62 13.91 -10.17 -5.65
C PHE A 62 12.42 -10.31 -5.29
N LEU A 63 11.79 -11.42 -5.71
CA LEU A 63 10.38 -11.68 -5.44
C LEU A 63 10.11 -11.92 -3.96
N THR A 64 11.01 -12.58 -3.24
CA THR A 64 10.89 -12.76 -1.78
C THR A 64 10.90 -11.42 -1.05
N ALA A 65 11.68 -10.45 -1.54
CA ALA A 65 11.75 -9.12 -0.94
C ALA A 65 10.52 -8.24 -1.26
N ARG A 66 9.84 -8.47 -2.40
CA ARG A 66 8.75 -7.62 -2.88
C ARG A 66 7.36 -8.19 -2.61
N LEU A 67 7.20 -9.51 -2.58
CA LEU A 67 5.91 -10.17 -2.36
C LEU A 67 5.72 -10.46 -0.86
N ALA A 68 5.14 -9.49 -0.16
CA ALA A 68 4.74 -9.70 1.24
C ALA A 68 3.73 -10.87 1.32
N ASN A 69 3.98 -11.81 2.24
CA ASN A 69 3.15 -13.00 2.49
C ASN A 69 3.20 -14.10 1.41
N ALA A 70 4.08 -13.99 0.39
CA ALA A 70 4.35 -15.09 -0.52
C ALA A 70 5.52 -15.95 -0.02
N GLN A 71 5.42 -17.27 -0.22
CA GLN A 71 6.57 -18.16 -0.13
C GLN A 71 7.11 -18.39 -1.54
N VAL A 72 8.36 -17.99 -1.79
CA VAL A 72 9.03 -18.16 -3.07
C VAL A 72 10.14 -19.19 -2.91
N LYS A 73 10.15 -20.21 -3.75
CA LYS A 73 11.18 -21.27 -3.77
C LYS A 73 11.64 -21.53 -5.20
N LEU A 74 12.90 -21.94 -5.35
CA LEU A 74 13.45 -22.40 -6.63
C LEU A 74 13.63 -23.93 -6.55
N GLU A 75 12.85 -24.68 -7.32
CA GLU A 75 12.86 -26.15 -7.32
C GLU A 75 13.04 -26.66 -8.75
N GLY A 76 14.12 -27.42 -9.01
CA GLY A 76 14.36 -28.02 -10.32
C GLY A 76 14.46 -27.03 -11.48
N GLY A 77 14.91 -25.78 -11.22
CA GLY A 77 14.96 -24.72 -12.23
C GLY A 77 13.63 -24.01 -12.50
N ALA A 78 12.57 -24.38 -11.77
CA ALA A 78 11.28 -23.70 -11.79
C ALA A 78 11.10 -22.86 -10.52
N LEU A 79 10.46 -21.70 -10.67
CA LEU A 79 10.11 -20.84 -9.54
C LEU A 79 8.73 -21.22 -9.02
N VAL A 80 8.65 -21.61 -7.75
CA VAL A 80 7.43 -22.03 -7.06
C VAL A 80 7.01 -20.93 -6.10
N ILE A 81 5.79 -20.40 -6.28
CA ILE A 81 5.23 -19.34 -5.42
C ILE A 81 3.91 -19.81 -4.82
N SER A 82 3.75 -19.63 -3.51
CA SER A 82 2.50 -19.92 -2.78
C SER A 82 2.18 -18.83 -1.75
N GLY A 83 0.97 -18.87 -1.18
CA GLY A 83 0.52 -17.90 -0.15
C GLY A 83 -0.31 -16.72 -0.68
N ILE A 84 -0.34 -16.51 -2.00
CA ILE A 84 -1.16 -15.50 -2.68
C ILE A 84 -2.10 -16.20 -3.68
N PRO A 85 -3.38 -15.80 -3.81
CA PRO A 85 -4.27 -16.31 -4.85
C PRO A 85 -3.67 -16.12 -6.26
N ALA A 86 -3.77 -17.15 -7.11
CA ALA A 86 -3.06 -17.18 -8.40
C ALA A 86 -3.36 -15.99 -9.32
N GLU A 87 -4.61 -15.51 -9.35
CA GLU A 87 -5.00 -14.35 -10.16
C GLU A 87 -4.36 -13.06 -9.65
N ALA A 88 -4.39 -12.82 -8.34
CA ALA A 88 -3.75 -11.66 -7.71
C ALA A 88 -2.23 -11.70 -7.88
N LEU A 89 -1.62 -12.88 -7.77
CA LEU A 89 -0.20 -13.08 -7.98
C LEU A 89 0.22 -12.75 -9.41
N LEU A 90 -0.49 -13.27 -10.42
CA LEU A 90 -0.16 -13.01 -11.83
C LEU A 90 -0.33 -11.54 -12.19
N ASP A 91 -1.35 -10.88 -11.65
CA ASP A 91 -1.57 -9.44 -11.87
C ASP A 91 -0.42 -8.61 -11.26
N GLN A 92 -0.04 -8.91 -10.01
CA GLN A 92 1.10 -8.27 -9.34
C GLN A 92 2.42 -8.48 -10.09
N LEU A 93 2.70 -9.71 -10.52
CA LEU A 93 3.92 -10.04 -11.27
C LEU A 93 3.96 -9.39 -12.65
N SER A 94 2.80 -9.11 -13.25
CA SER A 94 2.73 -8.44 -14.55
C SER A 94 3.07 -6.96 -14.52
N ALA A 95 2.96 -6.33 -13.34
CA ALA A 95 3.32 -4.94 -13.10
C ALA A 95 4.74 -4.79 -12.49
N MET A 96 5.40 -5.89 -12.16
CA MET A 96 6.65 -5.88 -11.41
C MET A 96 7.87 -6.03 -12.35
N SER A 97 8.63 -4.95 -12.47
CA SER A 97 9.91 -4.92 -13.20
C SER A 97 11.00 -5.69 -12.42
N LEU A 98 11.78 -6.48 -13.16
CA LEU A 98 12.90 -7.33 -12.73
C LEU A 98 14.24 -6.65 -13.01
N SER A 99 14.30 -5.63 -13.89
CA SER A 99 15.52 -4.85 -14.15
C SER A 99 15.83 -3.81 -13.06
N GLY A 100 14.91 -3.60 -12.11
CA GLY A 100 15.04 -2.68 -10.98
C GLY A 100 15.94 -3.19 -9.84
N GLY A 101 17.23 -3.39 -10.13
CA GLY A 101 18.29 -3.26 -9.13
C GLY A 101 18.70 -1.80 -8.88
N GLY A 102 17.97 -0.85 -9.49
CA GLY A 102 18.14 0.58 -9.33
C GLY A 102 17.29 1.16 -8.19
N ASP A 103 17.80 2.22 -7.60
CA ASP A 103 17.21 3.01 -6.53
C ASP A 103 15.65 3.11 -6.65
N PRO A 104 14.87 2.66 -5.66
CA PRO A 104 13.40 2.66 -5.71
C PRO A 104 12.78 4.06 -5.91
N LEU A 105 13.56 5.14 -5.80
CA LEU A 105 13.13 6.48 -6.19
C LEU A 105 13.11 6.73 -7.71
N ALA A 106 13.96 6.06 -8.48
CA ALA A 106 14.07 6.28 -9.93
C ALA A 106 12.90 5.66 -10.71
N ASP A 107 12.43 4.48 -10.30
CA ASP A 107 11.26 3.81 -10.91
C ASP A 107 9.96 4.59 -10.67
N LEU A 108 9.88 5.31 -9.54
CA LEU A 108 8.74 6.19 -9.24
C LEU A 108 8.71 7.40 -10.18
N ALA A 109 9.87 7.86 -10.67
CA ALA A 109 9.95 8.94 -11.65
C ALA A 109 9.55 8.49 -13.06
N GLY A 110 9.76 7.22 -13.41
CA GLY A 110 9.34 6.64 -14.70
C GLY A 110 7.82 6.47 -14.83
N MET A 111 7.13 6.14 -13.74
CA MET A 111 5.66 6.01 -13.73
C MET A 111 4.90 7.34 -13.85
N GLY A 112 5.58 8.49 -13.65
CA GLY A 112 5.00 9.82 -13.89
C GLY A 112 5.06 10.30 -15.35
N GLY A 113 5.74 9.56 -16.23
CA GLY A 113 6.05 10.01 -17.60
C GLY A 113 5.18 9.44 -18.73
N ALA A 114 4.38 8.40 -18.48
CA ALA A 114 3.53 7.79 -19.51
C ALA A 114 2.17 8.50 -19.60
N ALA A 115 2.20 9.81 -19.89
CA ALA A 115 1.04 10.50 -20.43
C ALA A 115 0.85 10.02 -21.87
N VAL A 116 -0.19 9.22 -22.07
CA VAL A 116 -0.70 8.84 -23.38
C VAL A 116 -1.11 10.13 -24.10
N ALA A 117 -0.31 10.53 -25.08
CA ALA A 117 -0.69 11.54 -26.05
C ALA A 117 -1.76 10.94 -26.97
N MET A 118 -3.03 11.24 -26.69
CA MET A 118 -4.07 11.28 -27.72
C MET A 118 -4.82 12.60 -27.58
N ASP A 119 -4.80 13.36 -28.68
CA ASP A 119 -5.49 14.63 -28.88
C ASP A 119 -6.97 14.57 -28.51
N THR A 120 -7.41 15.44 -27.60
CA THR A 120 -8.75 16.06 -27.65
C THR A 120 -8.74 17.38 -26.86
N PRO A 121 -9.35 18.47 -27.35
CA PRO A 121 -9.09 19.82 -26.86
C PRO A 121 -10.05 20.24 -25.74
N GLU A 122 -9.57 21.21 -24.95
CA GLU A 122 -10.34 22.15 -24.12
C GLU A 122 -11.18 21.57 -22.98
N GLY A 123 -10.52 21.45 -21.83
CA GLY A 123 -11.18 21.41 -20.52
C GLY A 123 -10.18 21.82 -19.45
N GLY A 124 -10.05 23.12 -19.19
CA GLY A 124 -9.28 23.67 -18.09
C GLY A 124 -9.86 23.27 -16.73
N GLY A 125 -9.70 22.01 -16.36
CA GLY A 125 -10.00 21.49 -15.04
C GLY A 125 -8.77 21.64 -14.16
N SER A 126 -8.83 22.57 -13.21
CA SER A 126 -7.84 22.74 -12.15
C SER A 126 -7.64 21.41 -11.41
N ILE A 127 -6.67 20.60 -11.83
CA ILE A 127 -6.16 19.50 -11.02
C ILE A 127 -5.33 20.15 -9.92
N ARG A 128 -6.03 20.54 -8.86
CA ARG A 128 -5.40 20.73 -7.57
C ARG A 128 -4.91 19.34 -7.17
N ALA A 129 -3.64 19.06 -7.46
CA ALA A 129 -2.92 17.97 -6.85
C ALA A 129 -3.12 18.09 -5.33
N ALA A 130 -4.03 17.27 -4.78
CA ALA A 130 -4.14 17.11 -3.36
C ALA A 130 -2.76 16.64 -2.91
N LYS A 131 -2.12 17.44 -2.05
CA LYS A 131 -0.85 17.04 -1.43
C LYS A 131 -1.05 15.62 -0.89
N PRO A 132 -0.11 14.69 -1.11
CA PRO A 132 -0.18 13.38 -0.49
C PRO A 132 -0.44 13.59 1.00
N ASN A 133 -1.51 12.97 1.50
CA ASN A 133 -1.87 13.05 2.90
C ASN A 133 -0.69 12.43 3.66
N THR A 134 0.14 13.28 4.27
CA THR A 134 1.23 12.86 5.14
C THR A 134 0.60 12.43 6.45
N THR A 135 -0.16 11.35 6.44
CA THR A 135 -0.61 10.69 7.65
C THR A 135 0.65 10.11 8.27
N ALA A 136 1.28 10.87 9.16
CA ALA A 136 2.53 10.49 9.79
C ALA A 136 2.36 9.12 10.44
N PHE A 137 3.08 8.13 9.92
CA PHE A 137 3.13 6.80 10.49
C PHE A 137 3.78 6.92 11.88
N ALA A 138 2.99 6.78 12.94
CA ALA A 138 3.52 6.81 14.29
C ALA A 138 4.39 5.57 14.53
N THR A 139 5.70 5.77 14.67
CA THR A 139 6.64 4.76 15.16
C THR A 139 6.39 4.53 16.65
N HIS A 140 5.85 3.36 16.99
CA HIS A 140 5.76 2.76 18.33
C HIS A 140 5.68 3.73 19.52
N ILE A 141 4.48 4.27 19.79
CA ILE A 141 4.20 5.01 21.02
C ILE A 141 3.74 4.00 22.07
N LYS A 142 4.66 3.56 22.93
CA LYS A 142 4.41 2.43 23.84
C LYS A 142 3.80 2.79 25.20
N ASP A 143 3.65 4.07 25.53
CA ASP A 143 3.05 4.49 26.80
C ASP A 143 2.20 5.75 26.60
N HIS A 144 0.87 5.61 26.66
CA HIS A 144 -0.06 6.75 26.68
C HIS A 144 -0.37 7.12 28.13
N ASP A 145 0.49 7.94 28.77
CA ASP A 145 0.25 8.39 30.15
C ASP A 145 -1.15 9.04 30.25
N ALA A 146 -1.95 8.60 31.23
CA ALA A 146 -3.26 9.17 31.50
C ALA A 146 -3.20 10.68 31.79
N GLY A 147 -2.05 11.18 32.26
CA GLY A 147 -1.78 12.61 32.43
C GLY A 147 -1.69 13.40 31.13
N GLU A 148 -1.38 12.76 30.00
CA GLU A 148 -1.22 13.42 28.69
C GLU A 148 -2.51 13.44 27.87
N ARG A 149 -3.54 12.73 28.35
CA ARG A 149 -4.84 12.63 27.67
C ARG A 149 -5.70 13.88 27.93
N ILE A 150 -6.51 14.23 26.94
CA ILE A 150 -7.51 15.29 27.03
C ILE A 150 -8.92 14.68 26.91
N GLU A 151 -9.90 15.34 27.53
CA GLU A 151 -11.31 15.01 27.32
C GLU A 151 -11.89 16.01 26.34
N VAL A 152 -12.60 15.51 25.34
CA VAL A 152 -13.17 16.32 24.27
C VAL A 152 -14.60 15.89 23.96
N GLU A 153 -15.32 16.81 23.33
CA GLU A 153 -16.61 16.53 22.71
C GLU A 153 -16.48 16.63 21.20
N VAL A 154 -17.01 15.63 20.50
CA VAL A 154 -17.03 15.62 19.04
C VAL A 154 -18.06 16.63 18.56
N ILE A 155 -17.62 17.61 17.79
CA ILE A 155 -18.49 18.58 17.12
C ILE A 155 -18.82 18.09 15.71
N GLU A 156 -17.85 17.50 15.03
CA GLU A 156 -18.00 17.00 13.67
C GLU A 156 -17.01 15.86 13.42
N ALA A 157 -17.41 14.88 12.62
CA ALA A 157 -16.53 13.79 12.16
C ALA A 157 -16.54 13.76 10.63
N LYS A 158 -15.44 14.21 10.01
CA LYS A 158 -15.22 14.15 8.57
C LYS A 158 -14.56 12.83 8.23
N ARG A 159 -15.31 11.94 7.60
CA ARG A 159 -14.86 10.59 7.23
C ARG A 159 -14.35 10.60 5.80
N GLY A 160 -13.12 10.11 5.61
CA GLY A 160 -12.55 9.84 4.31
C GLY A 160 -12.75 8.37 3.92
N THR A 161 -11.82 7.85 3.12
CA THR A 161 -11.73 6.41 2.85
C THR A 161 -11.36 5.70 4.13
N PHE A 162 -12.12 4.68 4.52
CA PHE A 162 -11.85 3.94 5.75
C PHE A 162 -10.38 3.44 5.81
N PRO A 163 -9.64 3.66 6.92
CA PRO A 163 -10.10 4.18 8.22
C PRO A 163 -9.87 5.69 8.45
N GLU A 164 -9.60 6.48 7.42
CA GLU A 164 -9.27 7.90 7.55
C GLU A 164 -10.42 8.72 8.15
N VAL A 165 -10.12 9.46 9.22
CA VAL A 165 -11.08 10.36 9.87
C VAL A 165 -10.40 11.60 10.44
N THR A 166 -11.00 12.76 10.19
CA THR A 166 -10.63 14.03 10.83
C THR A 166 -11.79 14.48 11.71
N LEU A 167 -11.49 14.77 12.98
CA LEU A 167 -12.46 15.17 13.98
C LEU A 167 -12.35 16.67 14.28
N LYS A 168 -13.49 17.35 14.33
CA LYS A 168 -13.59 18.68 14.93
C LYS A 168 -14.01 18.49 16.39
N LEU A 169 -13.15 18.89 17.31
CA LEU A 169 -13.27 18.55 18.73
C LEU A 169 -13.33 19.82 19.58
N LYS A 170 -14.22 19.86 20.56
CA LYS A 170 -14.23 20.89 21.60
C LYS A 170 -13.54 20.35 22.85
N VAL A 171 -12.44 20.97 23.26
CA VAL A 171 -11.69 20.59 24.45
C VAL A 171 -12.55 20.84 25.69
N ARG A 172 -12.85 19.79 26.45
CA ARG A 172 -13.57 19.87 27.73
C ARG A 172 -12.58 19.94 28.88
N ARG A 173 -11.57 19.06 28.87
CA ARG A 173 -10.51 18.99 29.87
C ARG A 173 -9.14 18.91 29.21
N VAL A 174 -8.22 19.75 29.65
CA VAL A 174 -6.83 19.75 29.19
C VAL A 174 -5.99 18.70 29.92
N ALA A 175 -4.90 18.29 29.29
CA ALA A 175 -3.95 17.34 29.83
C ALA A 175 -3.22 17.93 31.05
N LYS A 176 -2.83 17.05 31.98
CA LYS A 176 -2.01 17.40 33.15
C LYS A 176 -0.53 17.56 32.78
N SER A 177 -0.06 16.82 31.78
CA SER A 177 1.31 16.77 31.25
C SER A 177 1.31 16.74 29.72
N GLY A 178 2.47 16.55 29.11
CA GLY A 178 2.61 16.34 27.66
C GLY A 178 2.97 17.58 26.84
N PRO A 179 3.40 17.37 25.59
CA PRO A 179 3.99 18.42 24.73
C PRO A 179 2.99 19.52 24.32
N LEU A 180 1.69 19.21 24.33
CA LEU A 180 0.64 20.13 23.89
C LEU A 180 -0.13 20.80 25.05
N LYS A 181 0.20 20.51 26.31
CA LYS A 181 -0.48 21.05 27.50
C LYS A 181 -0.65 22.58 27.46
N LYS A 182 0.41 23.32 27.13
CA LYS A 182 0.41 24.79 27.11
C LYS A 182 -0.30 25.37 25.88
N LYS A 183 -0.53 24.56 24.85
CA LYS A 183 -1.09 24.97 23.56
C LYS A 183 -2.61 24.77 23.48
N LEU A 184 -3.16 23.90 24.35
CA LEU A 184 -4.58 23.58 24.40
C LEU A 184 -5.24 24.22 25.61
N LYS A 185 -6.44 24.77 25.40
CA LYS A 185 -7.26 25.39 26.44
C LYS A 185 -8.65 24.76 26.48
N SER A 186 -9.26 24.70 27.66
CA SER A 186 -10.66 24.28 27.77
C SER A 186 -11.56 25.24 26.99
N GLY A 187 -12.59 24.69 26.33
CA GLY A 187 -13.49 25.40 25.43
C GLY A 187 -12.97 25.58 24.00
N GLN A 188 -11.67 25.40 23.75
CA GLN A 188 -11.07 25.53 22.43
C GLN A 188 -11.64 24.48 21.46
N VAL A 189 -11.92 24.90 20.23
CA VAL A 189 -12.25 23.98 19.13
C VAL A 189 -10.98 23.73 18.32
N ILE A 190 -10.68 22.46 18.08
CA ILE A 190 -9.51 21.99 17.33
C ILE A 190 -9.95 21.06 16.21
N GLU A 191 -9.19 21.04 15.11
CA GLU A 191 -9.28 19.99 14.11
C GLU A 191 -8.18 18.96 14.43
N ALA A 192 -8.53 17.68 14.38
CA ALA A 192 -7.64 16.62 14.77
C ALA A 192 -7.68 15.43 13.82
N ALA A 193 -6.52 15.02 13.35
CA ALA A 193 -6.35 13.86 12.47
C ALA A 193 -5.97 12.64 13.32
N VAL A 194 -6.64 11.52 13.10
CA VAL A 194 -6.35 10.27 13.82
C VAL A 194 -5.28 9.50 13.07
N LEU A 195 -4.19 9.21 13.76
CA LEU A 195 -3.06 8.47 13.22
C LEU A 195 -3.32 6.96 13.30
N PHE A 196 -2.91 6.26 12.26
CA PHE A 196 -2.89 4.80 12.22
C PHE A 196 -1.47 4.33 11.91
N HIS A 197 -1.02 3.31 12.62
CA HIS A 197 0.27 2.70 12.40
C HIS A 197 0.27 1.95 11.06
N GLY A 198 1.29 2.21 10.25
CA GLY A 198 1.52 1.50 9.00
C GLY A 198 2.33 0.22 9.21
N SER A 199 2.15 -0.71 8.30
CA SER A 199 3.01 -1.84 7.99
C SER A 199 3.58 -1.65 6.58
N GLN A 200 4.45 -2.56 6.14
CA GLN A 200 4.94 -2.58 4.76
C GLN A 200 3.82 -2.72 3.72
N ALA A 201 2.65 -3.24 4.11
CA ALA A 201 1.49 -3.46 3.24
C ALA A 201 0.37 -2.41 3.39
N GLY A 202 0.62 -1.30 4.11
CA GLY A 202 -0.39 -0.29 4.44
C GLY A 202 -0.79 -0.34 5.92
N ILE A 203 -1.96 0.20 6.27
CA ILE A 203 -2.39 0.29 7.68
C ILE A 203 -2.60 -1.11 8.28
N ASP A 204 -1.93 -1.40 9.40
CA ASP A 204 -2.11 -2.66 10.12
C ASP A 204 -3.35 -2.61 11.02
N LEU A 205 -4.51 -3.05 10.51
CA LEU A 205 -5.76 -3.07 11.27
C LEU A 205 -5.76 -4.02 12.48
N TRP A 206 -4.77 -4.92 12.58
CA TRP A 206 -4.65 -5.88 13.67
C TRP A 206 -3.77 -5.37 14.80
N ALA A 207 -3.01 -4.30 14.59
CA ALA A 207 -2.29 -3.62 15.65
C ALA A 207 -3.30 -3.14 16.72
N GLY A 208 -3.09 -3.55 17.98
CA GLY A 208 -4.02 -3.22 19.08
C GLY A 208 -4.27 -1.72 19.24
N GLN A 209 -3.30 -0.88 18.86
CA GLN A 209 -3.46 0.58 18.81
C GLN A 209 -4.45 1.02 17.72
N ASN A 210 -4.28 0.50 16.51
CA ASN A 210 -5.15 0.81 15.39
C ASN A 210 -6.58 0.36 15.68
N GLN A 211 -6.78 -0.81 16.30
CA GLN A 211 -8.11 -1.27 16.72
C GLN A 211 -8.82 -0.28 17.65
N ARG A 212 -8.09 0.38 18.55
CA ARG A 212 -8.66 1.46 19.38
C ARG A 212 -8.98 2.69 18.53
N ASN A 213 -8.06 3.09 17.66
CA ASN A 213 -8.23 4.25 16.79
C ASN A 213 -9.36 4.11 15.78
N LEU A 214 -9.71 2.88 15.39
CA LEU A 214 -10.88 2.60 14.57
C LEU A 214 -12.19 3.12 15.20
N ALA A 215 -12.27 3.22 16.53
CA ALA A 215 -13.43 3.79 17.21
C ALA A 215 -13.72 5.24 16.74
N ALA A 216 -12.69 5.98 16.33
CA ALA A 216 -12.83 7.34 15.81
C ALA A 216 -13.68 7.40 14.53
N PHE A 217 -13.72 6.34 13.72
CA PHE A 217 -14.53 6.33 12.51
C PHE A 217 -16.04 6.30 12.85
N TYR A 218 -16.40 5.79 14.03
CA TYR A 218 -17.78 5.56 14.45
C TYR A 218 -18.31 6.58 15.47
N VAL A 219 -17.52 7.57 15.88
CA VAL A 219 -18.01 8.63 16.77
C VAL A 219 -18.99 9.54 16.04
N SER A 220 -19.96 10.07 16.78
CA SER A 220 -20.96 11.02 16.29
C SER A 220 -20.83 12.37 16.98
N SER A 221 -21.41 13.42 16.37
CA SER A 221 -21.49 14.74 17.02
C SER A 221 -22.20 14.62 18.37
N GLY A 222 -21.63 15.22 19.40
CA GLY A 222 -22.08 15.14 20.80
C GLY A 222 -21.40 14.04 21.62
N ASP A 223 -20.71 13.08 20.99
CA ASP A 223 -19.98 12.04 21.71
C ASP A 223 -18.87 12.64 22.57
N ARG A 224 -18.71 12.08 23.77
CA ARG A 224 -17.59 12.40 24.66
C ARG A 224 -16.53 11.32 24.54
N ILE A 225 -15.31 11.75 24.25
CA ILE A 225 -14.18 10.85 24.07
C ILE A 225 -12.97 11.38 24.82
N THR A 226 -12.05 10.47 25.11
CA THR A 226 -10.72 10.77 25.63
C THR A 226 -9.72 10.55 24.52
N VAL A 227 -8.80 11.48 24.30
CA VAL A 227 -7.79 11.37 23.23
C VAL A 227 -6.41 11.72 23.74
N HIS A 228 -5.37 11.16 23.11
CA HIS A 228 -3.97 11.55 23.33
C HIS A 228 -3.47 12.35 22.13
N PRO A 229 -3.22 13.66 22.29
CA PRO A 229 -2.70 14.50 21.21
C PRO A 229 -1.17 14.52 21.25
N VAL A 230 -0.52 14.14 20.16
CA VAL A 230 0.95 13.95 20.11
C VAL A 230 1.70 15.09 19.46
N ALA A 231 1.16 15.64 18.38
CA ALA A 231 1.83 16.65 17.58
C ALA A 231 0.82 17.61 16.96
N ARG A 232 1.32 18.74 16.47
CA ARG A 232 0.56 19.65 15.63
C ARG A 232 1.14 19.59 14.22
N GLU A 233 0.33 19.21 13.26
CA GLU A 233 0.68 19.11 11.84
C GLU A 233 -0.11 20.16 11.07
N GLY A 234 0.54 21.31 10.80
CA GLY A 234 -0.13 22.49 10.27
C GLY A 234 -1.24 23.00 11.21
N ASP A 235 -2.48 22.99 10.71
CA ASP A 235 -3.65 23.44 11.45
C ASP A 235 -4.33 22.33 12.25
N ALA A 236 -3.98 21.06 12.01
CA ALA A 236 -4.55 19.91 12.68
C ALA A 236 -3.65 19.40 13.83
N ILE A 237 -4.28 18.75 14.80
CA ILE A 237 -3.60 18.02 15.87
C ILE A 237 -3.62 16.53 15.55
N ALA A 238 -2.46 15.90 15.58
CA ALA A 238 -2.36 14.47 15.43
C ALA A 238 -2.77 13.78 16.74
N ILE A 239 -3.67 12.80 16.64
CA ILE A 239 -4.12 11.94 17.73
C ILE A 239 -3.65 10.53 17.45
N ASP A 240 -2.88 9.95 18.36
CA ASP A 240 -2.39 8.58 18.25
C ASP A 240 -3.23 7.58 19.06
N TRP A 241 -4.10 8.04 19.97
CA TRP A 241 -4.94 7.20 20.84
C TRP A 241 -6.31 7.84 21.11
N ILE A 242 -7.36 7.04 21.11
CA ILE A 242 -8.75 7.43 21.38
C ILE A 242 -9.51 6.37 22.18
N GLU A 243 -10.40 6.80 23.07
CA GLU A 243 -11.33 5.97 23.82
C GLU A 243 -12.68 6.67 23.98
N ARG A 244 -13.79 5.96 23.72
CA ARG A 244 -15.15 6.47 23.96
C ARG A 244 -15.48 6.35 25.45
N LYS A 245 -16.09 7.38 26.02
CA LYS A 245 -16.60 7.35 27.41
C LYS A 245 -18.03 6.83 27.48
#